data_AF-A0A5K0ZGN4-F1
#
_entry.id   AF-A0A5K0ZGN4-F1
#
_cell.length_a   1.000
_cell.length_b   1.000
_cell.length_c   1.000
_cell.angle_alpha   90.00
_cell.angle_beta   90.00
_cell.angle_gamma   90.00
#
_symmetry.space_group_name_H-M   'P 1'
#
loop_
_entity.id
_entity.type
_entity.pdbx_description
1 polymer ?
#
loop_
_entity_poly.entity_id
_entity_poly.type
_entity_poly.pdbx_seq_one_letter_code
_entity_poly.pdbx_strand_id
1 'polypeptide(L)'
;MTTPSSTQWNAIAALVSIRDNYLLWSSQLESVMESQELIQFIDGTFSAPSETIVKDGMIDVNPEFIVWKRSDRLALSWITATVSELVLKQIVT
;
A
#
# COMPACT_ATOMS: atom_id res chain seq x y z
N MET A 1 22.49 0.94 1.81
CA MET A 1 21.45 1.76 1.15
C MET A 1 21.52 1.47 -0.34
N THR A 2 20.74 0.53 -0.83
CA THR A 2 20.68 0.16 -2.25
C THR A 2 19.59 0.98 -2.91
N THR A 3 19.96 1.85 -3.84
CA THR A 3 19.02 2.55 -4.72
C THR A 3 18.17 1.50 -5.47
N PRO A 4 16.84 1.67 -5.58
CA PRO A 4 16.04 0.79 -6.40
C PRO A 4 16.56 0.85 -7.83
N SER A 5 16.76 -0.30 -8.46
CA SER A 5 17.25 -0.36 -9.84
C SER A 5 16.27 0.37 -10.78
N SER A 6 16.79 1.07 -11.79
CA SER A 6 15.98 1.74 -12.82
C SER A 6 15.00 0.77 -13.51
N THR A 7 15.36 -0.51 -13.57
CA THR A 7 14.52 -1.60 -14.09
C THR A 7 13.25 -1.81 -13.25
N GLN A 8 13.34 -1.75 -11.92
CA GLN A 8 12.18 -1.89 -11.03
C GLN A 8 11.21 -0.70 -11.21
N TRP A 9 11.73 0.52 -11.30
CA TRP A 9 10.89 1.70 -11.51
C TRP A 9 10.19 1.68 -12.87
N ASN A 10 10.89 1.27 -13.93
CA ASN A 10 10.30 1.15 -15.25
C ASN A 10 9.22 0.05 -15.31
N ALA A 11 9.40 -1.06 -14.59
CA ALA A 11 8.38 -2.10 -14.48
C ALA A 11 7.11 -1.58 -13.77
N ILE A 12 7.28 -0.87 -12.65
CA ILE A 12 6.17 -0.23 -11.92
C ILE A 12 5.46 0.81 -12.79
N ALA A 13 6.20 1.67 -13.50
CA ALA A 13 5.62 2.68 -14.39
C ALA A 13 4.86 2.08 -15.58
N ALA A 14 5.31 0.94 -16.11
CA ALA A 14 4.64 0.25 -17.21
C ALA A 14 3.32 -0.44 -16.82
N LEU A 15 3.16 -0.81 -15.54
CA LEU A 15 1.88 -1.30 -14.96
C LEU A 15 0.86 -0.14 -14.77
N VAL A 16 1.28 1.12 -14.94
CA VAL A 16 0.58 2.33 -14.46
C VAL A 16 0.20 3.23 -15.63
N SER A 17 -0.76 2.81 -16.43
CA SER A 17 -1.64 3.76 -17.10
C SER A 17 -3.08 3.40 -16.78
N ILE A 18 -3.59 3.93 -15.66
CA ILE A 18 -5.04 3.93 -15.33
C ILE A 18 -5.88 4.54 -16.46
N ARG A 19 -5.26 5.30 -17.35
CA ARG A 19 -5.95 6.12 -18.35
C ARG A 19 -6.82 5.30 -19.31
N ASP A 20 -6.50 4.03 -19.55
CA ASP A 20 -7.14 3.24 -20.62
C ASP A 20 -7.81 1.92 -20.16
N ASN A 21 -7.46 1.35 -19.00
CA ASN A 21 -8.04 0.07 -18.54
C ASN A 21 -7.92 -0.16 -17.02
N TYR A 22 -8.94 0.23 -16.26
CA TYR A 22 -9.02 0.00 -14.82
C TYR A 22 -8.92 -1.48 -14.44
N LEU A 23 -9.56 -2.38 -15.18
CA LEU A 23 -9.55 -3.82 -14.86
C LEU A 23 -8.13 -4.40 -14.98
N LEU A 24 -7.41 -4.04 -16.05
CA LEU A 24 -6.03 -4.46 -16.23
C LEU A 24 -5.13 -3.90 -15.13
N TRP A 25 -5.27 -2.61 -14.81
CA TRP A 25 -4.51 -1.98 -13.72
C TRP A 25 -4.80 -2.66 -12.38
N SER A 26 -6.07 -2.92 -12.05
CA SER A 26 -6.46 -3.55 -10.79
C SER A 26 -5.87 -4.94 -10.65
N SER A 27 -5.98 -5.79 -11.69
CA SER A 27 -5.40 -7.13 -11.69
C SER A 27 -3.88 -7.12 -11.57
N GLN A 28 -3.23 -6.16 -12.22
CA GLN A 28 -1.77 -5.97 -12.13
C GLN A 28 -1.32 -5.51 -10.74
N LEU A 29 -2.05 -4.57 -10.14
CA LEU A 29 -1.77 -4.07 -8.80
C LEU A 29 -2.00 -5.16 -7.75
N GLU A 30 -3.10 -5.91 -7.86
CA GLU A 30 -3.41 -7.05 -6.99
C GLU A 30 -2.29 -8.08 -7.03
N SER A 31 -1.86 -8.51 -8.22
CA SER A 31 -0.75 -9.47 -8.38
C SER A 31 0.56 -8.99 -7.74
N VAL A 32 0.88 -7.70 -7.90
CA VAL A 32 2.07 -7.10 -7.29
C VAL A 32 1.94 -7.05 -5.76
N MET A 33 0.78 -6.68 -5.23
CA MET A 33 0.53 -6.65 -3.78
C MET A 33 0.50 -8.03 -3.13
N GLU A 34 -0.07 -9.04 -3.80
CA GLU A 34 -0.03 -10.44 -3.37
C GLU A 34 1.41 -10.91 -3.20
N SER A 35 2.29 -10.60 -4.17
CA SER A 35 3.71 -11.00 -4.13
C SER A 35 4.50 -10.42 -2.95
N GLN A 36 3.97 -9.38 -2.30
CA GLN A 36 4.60 -8.67 -1.18
C GLN A 36 3.80 -8.80 0.12
N GLU A 37 2.79 -9.67 0.15
CA GLU A 37 1.88 -9.85 1.30
C GLU A 37 1.18 -8.55 1.71
N LEU A 38 0.98 -7.62 0.78
CA LEU A 38 0.30 -6.33 1.02
C LEU A 38 -1.20 -6.38 0.71
N ILE A 39 -1.66 -7.41 -0.02
CA ILE A 39 -3.06 -7.53 -0.44
C ILE A 39 -4.03 -7.57 0.76
N GLN A 40 -3.58 -8.17 1.86
CA GLN A 40 -4.34 -8.33 3.11
C GLN A 40 -4.72 -6.99 3.79
N PHE A 41 -4.02 -5.91 3.45
CA PHE A 41 -4.31 -4.55 3.91
C PHE A 41 -5.35 -3.83 3.05
N ILE A 42 -5.62 -4.35 1.84
CA ILE A 42 -6.58 -3.78 0.89
C ILE A 42 -7.93 -4.49 0.99
N ASP A 43 -7.92 -5.81 1.05
CA ASP A 43 -9.13 -6.63 1.18
C ASP A 43 -9.71 -6.63 2.61
N GLY A 44 -8.97 -6.09 3.58
CA GLY A 44 -9.37 -6.01 4.99
C GLY A 44 -9.29 -7.35 5.74
N THR A 45 -8.70 -8.38 5.14
CA THR A 45 -8.51 -9.68 5.80
C THR A 45 -7.55 -9.58 6.99
N PHE A 46 -6.65 -8.58 6.99
CA PHE A 46 -5.75 -8.30 8.11
C PHE A 46 -6.13 -7.02 8.86
N SER A 47 -6.98 -7.20 9.86
CA SER A 47 -7.46 -6.10 10.71
C SER A 47 -6.35 -5.47 11.56
N ALA A 48 -6.46 -4.15 11.78
CA ALA A 48 -5.54 -3.41 12.62
C ALA A 48 -5.53 -3.96 14.07
N PRO A 49 -4.35 -4.28 14.63
CA PRO A 49 -4.20 -4.54 16.05
C PRO A 49 -4.61 -3.32 16.89
N SER A 50 -4.92 -3.52 18.17
CA SER A 50 -5.14 -2.41 19.09
C SER A 50 -3.89 -1.51 19.13
N GLU A 51 -4.10 -0.19 19.03
CA GLU A 51 -3.00 0.80 19.02
C GLU A 51 -2.22 0.81 20.35
N THR A 52 -2.89 0.43 21.45
CA THR A 52 -2.30 0.36 22.78
C THR A 52 -2.55 -1.01 23.42
N ILE A 53 -1.66 -1.37 24.34
CA ILE A 53 -1.75 -2.55 25.20
C ILE A 53 -1.50 -2.15 26.65
N VAL A 54 -2.02 -2.93 27.59
CA VAL A 54 -1.70 -2.76 29.01
C VAL A 54 -0.53 -3.67 29.36
N LYS A 55 0.56 -3.06 29.83
CA LYS A 55 1.76 -3.76 30.30
C LYS A 55 2.10 -3.27 31.69
N ASP A 56 2.16 -4.19 32.66
CA ASP A 56 2.46 -3.88 34.07
C ASP A 56 1.53 -2.81 34.68
N GLY A 57 0.27 -2.76 34.24
CA GLY A 57 -0.73 -1.79 34.71
C GLY A 57 -0.64 -0.40 34.07
N MET A 58 0.30 -0.18 33.15
CA MET A 58 0.41 1.04 32.35
C MET A 58 -0.02 0.81 30.90
N ILE A 59 -0.56 1.87 30.29
CA ILE A 59 -0.89 1.89 28.86
C ILE A 59 0.40 2.15 28.09
N ASP A 60 0.75 1.23 27.19
CA ASP A 60 1.90 1.33 26.30
C ASP A 60 1.45 1.17 24.84
N VAL A 61 2.27 1.63 23.90
CA VAL A 61 1.99 1.49 22.47
C VAL A 61 2.18 0.04 22.05
N ASN A 62 1.24 -0.51 21.29
CA ASN A 62 1.37 -1.86 20.77
C ASN A 62 2.43 -1.92 19.66
N PRO A 63 3.53 -2.68 19.82
CA PRO A 63 4.53 -2.83 18.77
C PRO A 63 3.95 -3.45 17.48
N GLU A 64 2.96 -4.34 17.61
CA GLU A 64 2.30 -4.98 16.46
C GLU A 64 1.51 -3.95 15.64
N PHE A 65 0.89 -2.97 16.30
CA PHE A 65 0.23 -1.86 15.60
C PHE A 65 1.22 -1.00 14.82
N ILE A 66 2.42 -0.75 15.35
CA ILE A 66 3.45 0.01 14.64
C ILE A 66 3.87 -0.72 13.36
N VAL A 67 4.09 -2.04 13.44
CA VAL A 67 4.45 -2.86 12.28
C VAL A 67 3.30 -2.89 11.27
N TRP A 68 2.08 -3.15 11.72
CA TRP A 68 0.88 -3.14 10.89
C TRP A 68 0.73 -1.80 10.15
N LYS A 69 0.83 -0.67 10.87
CA LYS A 69 0.70 0.68 10.32
C LYS A 69 1.74 0.99 9.25
N ARG A 70 2.96 0.46 9.39
CA ARG A 70 4.01 0.65 8.39
C ARG A 70 3.65 -0.03 7.06
N SER A 71 3.13 -1.25 7.13
CA SER A 71 2.71 -2.02 5.94
C SER A 71 1.44 -1.44 5.31
N ASP A 72 0.46 -1.01 6.12
CA ASP A 72 -0.72 -0.25 5.68
C ASP A 72 -0.32 0.99 4.86
N ARG A 73 0.60 1.80 5.39
CA ARG A 73 1.09 3.00 4.69
C ARG A 73 1.87 2.67 3.42
N LEU A 74 2.59 1.54 3.40
CA LEU A 74 3.31 1.09 2.20
C LEU A 74 2.32 0.70 1.09
N ALA A 75 1.30 -0.09 1.42
CA ALA A 75 0.23 -0.46 0.49
C ALA A 75 -0.47 0.79 -0.08
N LEU A 76 -0.81 1.75 0.77
CA LEU A 76 -1.38 3.04 0.34
C LEU A 76 -0.45 3.82 -0.58
N SER A 77 0.86 3.84 -0.30
CA SER A 77 1.85 4.52 -1.15
C SER A 77 1.93 3.87 -2.53
N TRP A 78 1.76 2.55 -2.64
CA TRP A 78 1.80 1.84 -3.91
C TRP A 78 0.55 2.12 -4.74
N ILE A 79 -0.63 2.10 -4.12
CA ILE A 79 -1.87 2.55 -4.78
C ILE A 79 -1.67 3.98 -5.29
N THR A 80 -1.22 4.89 -4.42
CA THR A 80 -1.08 6.30 -4.78
C THR A 80 -0.05 6.52 -5.89
N ALA A 81 1.07 5.80 -5.89
CA ALA A 81 2.09 5.89 -6.95
C ALA A 81 1.59 5.33 -8.29
N THR A 82 0.67 4.36 -8.24
CA THR A 82 0.08 3.73 -9.43
C THR A 82 -1.14 4.46 -9.97
N VAL A 83 -1.64 5.44 -9.21
CA VAL A 83 -2.71 6.33 -9.62
C VAL A 83 -2.10 7.62 -10.16
N SER A 84 -2.20 7.80 -11.48
CA SER A 84 -1.74 9.00 -12.21
C SER A 84 -2.29 10.31 -11.61
N GLU A 85 -1.52 11.41 -11.70
CA GLU A 85 -1.96 12.79 -11.35
C GLU A 85 -3.34 13.16 -11.94
N LEU A 86 -3.74 12.52 -13.04
CA LEU A 86 -5.01 12.80 -13.73
C LEU A 86 -6.25 12.42 -12.91
N VAL A 87 -6.16 11.39 -12.03
CA VAL A 87 -7.27 11.02 -11.12
C VAL A 87 -7.27 11.91 -9.87
N LEU A 88 -6.08 12.29 -9.39
CA LEU A 88 -5.93 13.27 -8.30
C LEU A 88 -6.59 14.62 -8.64
N LYS A 89 -6.55 15.04 -9.91
CA LYS A 89 -7.24 16.26 -10.40
C LYS A 89 -8.77 16.14 -10.49
N GLN A 90 -9.35 14.94 -10.46
CA GLN A 90 -10.81 14.75 -10.50
C GLN A 90 -11.45 14.70 -9.10
N ILE A 91 -10.66 14.46 -8.04
CA ILE A 91 -11.15 14.42 -6.65
C ILE A 91 -11.08 15.82 -6.01
N VAL A 92 -10.20 16.70 -6.51
CA VAL A 92 -10.09 18.10 -6.09
C VAL A 92 -10.85 18.98 -7.09
N THR A 93 -12.17 19.05 -7.01
CA THR A 93 -12.98 20.13 -7.59
C THR A 93 -14.17 20.43 -6.70
#